data_AF-A0A401WTR0-F1
#
_entry.id   AF-A0A401WTR0-F1
#
_cell.length_a   1.000
_cell.length_b   1.000
_cell.length_c   1.000
_cell.angle_alpha   90.00
_cell.angle_beta   90.00
_cell.angle_gamma   90.00
#
_symmetry.space_group_name_H-M   'P 1'
#
loop_
_entity.id
_entity.type
_entity.pdbx_description
1 polymer ?
#
loop_
_entity_poly.entity_id
_entity_poly.type
_entity_poly.pdbx_seq_one_letter_code
_entity_poly.pdbx_strand_id
1 'polypeptide(L)' 'MPSISPFAGKPVDPAHLVNIDALLDAYYTRKPDPAIATQRVAFGTSGHRGSSLTLQLQF' A
#
# COMPACT_ATOMS: atom_id res chain seq x y z
N MET A 1 -15.29 19.69 -6.96
CA MET A 1 -14.63 19.33 -8.24
C MET A 1 -13.40 18.50 -7.89
N PRO A 2 -13.21 17.29 -8.43
CA PRO A 2 -12.00 16.54 -8.14
C PRO A 2 -10.81 17.36 -8.65
N SER A 3 -9.84 17.62 -7.77
CA SER A 3 -8.57 18.20 -8.20
C SER A 3 -7.81 17.11 -8.93
N ILE A 4 -7.73 17.23 -10.26
CA ILE A 4 -6.99 16.31 -11.10
C ILE A 4 -5.50 16.62 -10.94
N SER A 5 -4.70 15.59 -10.72
CA SER A 5 -3.25 15.72 -10.59
C SER A 5 -2.65 16.41 -11.83
N PRO A 6 -1.69 17.34 -11.66
CA PRO A 6 -1.00 17.96 -12.78
C PRO A 6 -0.19 16.96 -13.64
N PHE A 7 -0.03 15.72 -13.17
CA PHE A 7 0.65 14.64 -13.88
C PHE A 7 -0.29 13.66 -14.60
N ALA A 8 -1.61 13.88 -14.55
CA ALA A 8 -2.57 13.02 -15.23
C ALA A 8 -2.27 12.93 -16.74
N GLY A 9 -2.17 11.71 -17.26
CA GLY A 9 -1.89 11.42 -18.68
C GLY A 9 -0.42 11.60 -19.11
N LYS A 10 0.50 11.96 -18.20
CA LYS A 10 1.93 12.07 -18.49
C LYS A 10 2.68 10.79 -18.09
N PRO A 11 3.83 10.49 -18.73
CA PRO A 11 4.73 9.45 -18.24
C PRO A 11 5.11 9.68 -16.77
N VAL A 12 5.25 8.60 -16.02
CA VAL A 12 5.63 8.65 -14.61
C VAL A 12 7.11 9.02 -14.49
N ASP A 13 7.43 9.94 -13.58
CA ASP A 13 8.82 10.20 -13.18
C ASP A 13 9.36 8.95 -12.45
N PRO A 14 10.56 8.45 -12.78
CA PRO A 14 11.18 7.33 -12.07
C PRO A 14 11.18 7.47 -10.54
N ALA A 15 11.26 8.70 -10.01
CA ALA A 15 11.21 8.97 -8.57
C ALA A 15 9.85 8.60 -7.92
N HIS A 16 8.79 8.46 -8.69
CA HIS A 16 7.47 8.03 -8.20
C HIS A 16 7.26 6.50 -8.28
N LEU A 17 8.21 5.75 -8.84
CA LEU A 17 8.11 4.29 -8.89
C LEU A 17 8.34 3.70 -7.50
N VAL A 18 7.55 2.67 -7.17
CA VAL A 18 7.71 1.94 -5.92
C VAL A 18 9.01 1.13 -5.93
N ASN A 19 9.69 1.04 -4.79
CA ASN A 19 10.78 0.11 -4.60
C ASN A 19 10.22 -1.32 -4.43
N ILE A 20 10.42 -2.17 -5.45
CA ILE A 20 9.88 -3.53 -5.48
C ILE A 20 10.57 -4.46 -4.48
N ASP A 21 11.89 -4.33 -4.32
CA ASP A 21 12.64 -5.17 -3.37
C ASP A 21 12.19 -4.90 -1.93
N ALA A 22 11.99 -3.63 -1.57
CA ALA A 22 11.47 -3.24 -0.26
C ALA A 22 10.02 -3.73 -0.03
N LEU A 23 9.18 -3.72 -1.07
CA LEU A 23 7.80 -4.23 -1.01
C LEU A 23 7.79 -5.75 -0.75
N LEU A 24 8.63 -6.50 -1.47
CA LEU A 24 8.76 -7.95 -1.33
C LEU A 24 9.36 -8.32 0.03
N ASP A 25 10.44 -7.66 0.45
CA ASP A 25 11.02 -7.88 1.77
C ASP A 25 9.97 -7.65 2.87
N ALA A 26 9.24 -6.53 2.79
CA ALA A 26 8.20 -6.21 3.75
C ALA A 26 7.08 -7.27 3.81
N TYR A 27 6.78 -7.94 2.70
CA TYR A 27 5.75 -8.98 2.64
C TYR A 27 6.16 -10.22 3.44
N TYR A 28 7.44 -10.58 3.41
CA TYR A 28 7.93 -11.78 4.10
C TYR A 28 8.37 -11.51 5.54
N THR A 29 8.91 -10.32 5.82
CA THR A 29 9.53 -10.03 7.12
C THR A 29 8.57 -9.40 8.12
N ARG A 30 7.59 -8.63 7.65
CA ARG A 30 6.67 -7.93 8.54
C ARG A 30 5.40 -8.72 8.77
N LYS A 31 4.80 -8.59 9.96
CA LYS A 31 3.61 -9.33 10.36
C LYS A 31 2.52 -8.37 10.87
N PRO A 32 1.26 -8.50 10.39
CA PRO A 32 0.15 -7.73 10.92
C PRO A 32 -0.15 -8.10 12.37
N ASP A 33 -0.50 -7.10 13.17
CA ASP A 33 -1.00 -7.25 14.53
C ASP A 33 -2.53 -7.42 14.51
N PRO A 34 -3.08 -8.59 14.91
CA PRO A 34 -4.52 -8.83 14.93
C PRO A 34 -5.29 -7.96 15.94
N ALA A 35 -4.61 -7.35 16.92
CA ALA A 35 -5.23 -6.39 17.83
C ALA A 35 -5.59 -5.07 17.12
N ILE A 36 -4.92 -4.74 16.01
CA ILE A 36 -5.17 -3.53 15.23
C ILE A 36 -6.18 -3.85 14.14
N ALA A 37 -7.38 -3.28 14.27
CA ALA A 37 -8.51 -3.59 13.38
C ALA A 37 -8.22 -3.39 11.88
N THR A 38 -7.41 -2.39 11.52
CA THR A 38 -7.02 -2.06 10.14
C THR A 38 -6.00 -3.03 9.54
N GLN A 39 -5.32 -3.84 10.35
CA GLN A 39 -4.34 -4.84 9.89
C GLN A 39 -4.95 -6.25 9.75
N ARG A 40 -6.21 -6.42 10.16
CA ARG A 40 -6.94 -7.69 10.02
C ARG A 40 -7.38 -7.92 8.57
N VAL A 41 -7.67 -9.19 8.28
CA VAL A 41 -8.30 -9.57 7.01
C VAL A 41 -9.71 -8.98 6.94
N ALA A 42 -10.02 -8.34 5.81
CA ALA A 42 -11.34 -7.89 5.44
C ALA A 42 -11.67 -8.45 4.06
N PHE A 43 -12.67 -9.33 3.97
CA PHE A 43 -13.01 -10.05 2.73
C PHE A 43 -14.37 -9.58 2.20
N GLY A 44 -14.35 -8.71 1.19
CA GLY A 44 -15.55 -8.17 0.55
C GLY A 44 -15.86 -8.86 -0.78
N THR A 45 -16.66 -8.20 -1.63
CA THR A 45 -16.99 -8.68 -2.98
C THR A 45 -15.75 -8.87 -3.89
N SER A 46 -14.66 -8.16 -3.58
CA SER A 46 -13.35 -8.28 -4.24
C SER A 46 -12.29 -8.99 -3.39
N GLY A 47 -12.70 -9.72 -2.35
CA GLY A 47 -11.78 -10.35 -1.40
C GLY A 47 -11.08 -9.35 -0.48
N HIS A 48 -9.85 -9.68 -0.07
CA HIS A 48 -8.99 -8.83 0.75
C HIS A 48 -7.96 -8.07 -0.08
N ARG A 49 -7.67 -6.82 0.30
CA ARG A 49 -6.69 -5.94 -0.35
C ARG A 49 -5.85 -5.24 0.70
N GLY A 50 -4.59 -5.00 0.37
CA GLY A 50 -3.61 -4.31 1.22
C GLY A 50 -2.27 -4.17 0.53
N SER A 51 -1.29 -3.60 1.23
CA SER A 51 0.11 -3.51 0.80
C SER A 51 1.02 -3.87 1.98
N SER A 52 2.08 -4.63 1.73
CA SER A 52 3.08 -4.97 2.76
C SER A 52 3.85 -3.76 3.27
N LEU A 53 3.87 -2.66 2.51
CA LEU A 53 4.41 -1.38 2.98
C LEU A 53 3.50 -0.70 4.02
N THR A 54 2.23 -1.10 4.10
CA THR A 54 1.23 -0.50 4.97
C THR A 54 0.98 -1.39 6.20
N LEU A 55 1.98 -1.48 7.07
CA LEU A 55 1.72 -1.78 8.47
C LEU A 55 1.58 -0.46 9.19
N GLN A 56 0.52 -0.31 9.99
CA GLN A 56 0.25 0.96 10.64
C GLN A 56 1.30 1.23 11.72
N LEU A 57 2.38 1.89 11.30
CA LEU A 57 3.29 2.69 12.09
C LEU A 57 3.52 3.99 11.30
N GLN A 58 2.50 4.85 11.29
CA GLN A 58 2.73 6.27 11.04
C GLN A 58 3.06 6.89 12.40
N PHE A 59 4.35 7.13 12.62
CA PHE A 59 4.77 8.27 13.42
C PHE A 59 5.12 9.39 12.44
#